data_AF-K1SZ70-F1
#
_entry.id   AF-K1SZ70-F1
#
_cell.length_a   1.000
_cell.length_b   1.000
_cell.length_c   1.000
_cell.angle_alpha   90.00
_cell.angle_beta   90.00
_cell.angle_gamma   90.00
#
_symmetry.space_group_name_H-M   'P 1'
#
loop_
_entity.id
_entity.type
_entity.pdbx_description
1 polymer ?
#
loop_
_entity_poly.entity_id
_entity_poly.type
_entity_poly.pdbx_seq_one_letter_code
_entity_poly.pdbx_strand_id
1 'polypeptide(L)'
;MAATKERKRHWLKAFVSIAVTLVAMPLTHILARALKDGTAGVEQFYAGMGMGLFGLLMVIIGVFIKGDVKQTLLGLFGGMFYWMGAIDFLFMYYANRFGTQAQLDPVTGEIVSRPEYLILPSTFGFWAMTMML
;
A
#
# COMPACT_ATOMS: atom_id res chain seq x y z
N MET A 1 -12.90 50.13 7.26
CA MET A 1 -13.67 49.22 6.38
C MET A 1 -12.79 48.03 6.03
N ALA A 2 -12.98 46.90 6.71
CA ALA A 2 -12.23 45.68 6.41
C ALA A 2 -12.96 44.95 5.27
N ALA A 3 -12.35 44.90 4.09
CA ALA A 3 -12.87 44.14 2.96
C ALA A 3 -12.90 42.64 3.34
N THR A 4 -14.09 42.10 3.52
CA THR A 4 -14.32 40.65 3.63
C THR A 4 -13.95 40.01 2.29
N LYS A 5 -12.72 39.48 2.21
CA LYS A 5 -12.25 38.67 1.10
C LYS A 5 -13.19 37.47 0.96
N GLU A 6 -14.00 37.44 -0.11
CA GLU A 6 -14.88 36.30 -0.38
C GLU A 6 -14.05 35.01 -0.41
N ARG A 7 -14.38 34.09 0.49
CA ARG A 7 -13.75 32.77 0.57
C ARG A 7 -14.26 31.94 -0.61
N LYS A 8 -13.55 31.94 -1.74
CA LYS A 8 -13.84 31.05 -2.88
C LYS A 8 -13.94 29.60 -2.39
N ARG A 9 -15.15 29.05 -2.46
CA ARG A 9 -15.48 27.72 -1.95
C ARG A 9 -15.04 26.67 -2.97
N HIS A 10 -13.99 25.91 -2.67
CA HIS A 10 -13.38 24.93 -3.59
C HIS A 10 -14.09 23.57 -3.59
N TRP A 11 -15.43 23.56 -3.70
CA TRP A 11 -16.25 22.34 -3.64
C TRP A 11 -15.84 21.26 -4.65
N LEU A 12 -15.52 21.67 -5.89
CA LEU A 12 -15.07 20.73 -6.92
C LEU A 12 -13.73 20.07 -6.55
N LYS A 13 -12.78 20.84 -6.01
CA LYS A 13 -11.47 20.30 -5.60
C LYS A 13 -11.63 19.32 -4.42
N ALA A 14 -12.53 19.61 -3.49
CA ALA A 14 -12.85 18.72 -2.38
C ALA A 14 -13.43 17.39 -2.89
N PHE A 15 -14.43 17.45 -3.78
CA PHE A 15 -15.01 16.26 -4.39
C PHE A 15 -13.96 15.41 -5.13
N VAL A 16 -13.12 16.04 -5.94
CA VAL A 16 -12.03 15.36 -6.66
C VAL A 16 -11.04 14.72 -5.68
N SER A 17 -10.65 15.41 -4.60
CA SER A 17 -9.72 14.84 -3.62
C SER A 17 -10.26 13.59 -2.91
N ILE A 18 -11.56 13.59 -2.58
CA ILE A 18 -12.23 12.43 -1.99
C ILE A 18 -12.29 11.29 -3.00
N ALA A 19 -12.68 11.58 -4.24
CA ALA A 19 -12.75 10.58 -5.31
C ALA A 19 -11.37 9.93 -5.59
N VAL A 20 -10.30 10.73 -5.67
CA VAL A 20 -8.93 10.22 -5.86
C VAL A 20 -8.53 9.30 -4.72
N THR A 21 -8.81 9.69 -3.47
CA THR A 21 -8.46 8.89 -2.29
C THR A 21 -9.22 7.57 -2.26
N LEU A 22 -10.52 7.59 -2.57
CA LEU A 22 -11.37 6.39 -2.59
C LEU A 22 -10.96 5.41 -3.70
N VAL A 23 -10.56 5.90 -4.87
CA VAL A 23 -10.16 5.07 -6.01
C VAL A 23 -8.73 4.53 -5.86
N ALA A 24 -7.87 5.18 -5.07
CA ALA A 24 -6.48 4.77 -4.91
C ALA A 24 -6.34 3.33 -4.37
N MET A 25 -7.14 2.95 -3.37
CA MET A 25 -7.15 1.60 -2.78
C MET A 25 -7.52 0.50 -3.80
N PRO A 26 -8.69 0.51 -4.45
CA PRO A 26 -9.05 -0.53 -5.42
C PRO A 26 -8.09 -0.56 -6.61
N LEU A 27 -7.56 0.59 -7.05
CA LEU A 27 -6.55 0.63 -8.12
C LEU A 27 -5.29 -0.15 -7.75
N THR A 28 -4.76 0.07 -6.55
CA THR A 28 -3.55 -0.63 -6.10
C THR A 28 -3.80 -2.13 -5.94
N HIS A 29 -4.96 -2.53 -5.43
CA HIS A 29 -5.31 -3.95 -5.34
C HIS A 29 -5.44 -4.65 -6.70
N ILE A 30 -5.97 -3.98 -7.72
CA ILE A 30 -6.03 -4.52 -9.09
C ILE A 30 -4.62 -4.75 -9.63
N LEU A 31 -3.70 -3.82 -9.38
CA LEU A 31 -2.30 -3.96 -9.78
C LEU A 31 -1.59 -5.08 -9.01
N ALA A 32 -1.81 -5.18 -7.70
CA ALA A 32 -1.28 -6.29 -6.88
C ALA A 32 -1.73 -7.64 -7.43
N ARG A 33 -3.02 -7.76 -7.77
CA ARG A 33 -3.59 -8.98 -8.32
C ARG A 33 -3.00 -9.31 -9.69
N ALA A 34 -2.84 -8.33 -10.57
CA ALA A 34 -2.21 -8.53 -11.87
C ALA A 34 -0.75 -9.02 -11.74
N LEU A 35 0.04 -8.47 -10.82
CA LEU A 35 1.39 -8.97 -10.57
C LEU A 35 1.39 -10.38 -9.99
N LYS A 36 0.44 -10.65 -9.10
CA LYS A 36 0.32 -11.96 -8.45
C LYS A 36 -0.08 -13.07 -9.41
N ASP A 37 -0.99 -12.78 -10.34
CA ASP A 37 -1.43 -13.74 -11.35
C ASP A 37 -0.37 -13.92 -12.45
N GLY A 38 0.51 -12.93 -12.66
CA GLY A 38 1.55 -12.94 -13.68
C GLY A 38 2.94 -13.45 -13.27
N THR A 39 3.20 -13.66 -11.96
CA THR A 39 4.53 -14.06 -11.46
C THR A 39 4.43 -15.17 -10.42
N ALA A 40 5.38 -16.11 -10.41
CA ALA A 40 5.40 -17.24 -9.48
C ALA A 40 6.72 -17.33 -8.69
N GLY A 41 6.62 -17.57 -7.39
CA GLY A 41 7.77 -17.89 -6.54
C GLY A 41 8.77 -16.74 -6.35
N VAL A 42 10.02 -16.93 -6.77
CA VAL A 42 11.09 -15.94 -6.56
C VAL A 42 10.96 -14.74 -7.50
N GLU A 43 10.42 -14.94 -8.70
CA GLU A 43 10.16 -13.85 -9.66
C GLU A 43 9.13 -12.86 -9.12
N GLN A 44 8.17 -13.36 -8.37
CA GLN A 44 7.16 -12.56 -7.68
C GLN A 44 7.80 -11.64 -6.63
N PHE A 45 8.83 -12.13 -5.92
CA PHE A 45 9.61 -11.31 -4.99
C PHE A 45 10.38 -10.21 -5.72
N TYR A 46 11.07 -10.52 -6.83
CA TYR A 46 11.79 -9.51 -7.60
C TYR A 46 10.85 -8.47 -8.23
N ALA A 47 9.70 -8.89 -8.74
CA ALA A 47 8.68 -8.00 -9.26
C ALA A 47 8.11 -7.07 -8.17
N GLY A 48 7.83 -7.61 -6.98
CA GLY A 48 7.44 -6.84 -5.80
C GLY A 48 8.51 -5.83 -5.38
N MET A 49 9.77 -6.26 -5.26
CA MET A 49 10.89 -5.38 -4.91
C MET A 49 11.15 -4.29 -5.95
N GLY A 50 11.03 -4.61 -7.25
CA GLY A 50 11.14 -3.63 -8.32
C GLY A 50 10.04 -2.57 -8.28
N MET A 51 8.81 -2.98 -8.01
CA MET A 51 7.69 -2.08 -7.78
C MET A 51 7.85 -1.25 -6.51
N GLY A 52 8.36 -1.85 -5.44
CA GLY A 52 8.67 -1.17 -4.19
C GLY A 52 9.72 -0.07 -4.41
N LEU A 53 10.79 -0.38 -5.15
CA LEU A 53 11.82 0.59 -5.53
C LEU A 53 11.24 1.72 -6.37
N PHE A 54 10.38 1.42 -7.34
CA PHE A 54 9.67 2.43 -8.13
C PHE A 54 8.81 3.35 -7.25
N GLY A 55 8.07 2.78 -6.29
CA GLY A 55 7.30 3.54 -5.31
C GLY A 55 8.18 4.45 -4.46
N LEU A 56 9.31 3.94 -3.97
CA LEU A 56 10.29 4.72 -3.20
C LEU A 56 10.84 5.90 -3.99
N LEU A 57 11.23 5.67 -5.25
CA LEU A 57 11.72 6.74 -6.13
C LEU A 57 10.64 7.80 -6.37
N MET A 58 9.38 7.40 -6.57
CA MET A 58 8.26 8.35 -6.68
C MET A 58 8.09 9.20 -5.42
N VAL A 59 8.20 8.61 -4.22
CA VAL A 59 8.12 9.37 -2.96
C VAL A 59 9.27 10.35 -2.84
N ILE A 60 10.50 9.92 -3.11
CA ILE A 60 11.70 10.77 -3.06
C ILE A 60 11.54 11.96 -4.02
N ILE A 61 11.13 11.72 -5.27
CA ILE A 61 10.86 12.78 -6.24
C ILE A 61 9.72 13.69 -5.75
N GLY A 62 8.69 13.12 -5.13
CA GLY A 62 7.58 13.85 -4.53
C GLY A 62 7.99 14.85 -3.46
N VAL A 63 9.00 14.51 -2.64
CA VAL A 63 9.54 15.40 -1.59
C VAL A 63 10.19 16.66 -2.17
N PHE A 64 10.84 16.56 -3.34
CA PHE A 64 11.58 17.68 -3.94
C PHE A 64 10.78 18.47 -4.99
N ILE A 65 9.62 17.97 -5.42
CA ILE A 65 8.78 18.67 -6.40
C ILE A 65 8.05 19.85 -5.76
N LYS A 66 8.05 20.99 -6.46
CA LYS A 66 7.27 22.17 -6.06
C LYS A 66 5.81 22.01 -6.48
N GLY A 67 4.90 22.07 -5.52
CA GLY A 67 3.45 22.14 -5.72
C GLY A 67 2.69 21.15 -4.84
N ASP A 68 1.87 21.67 -3.93
CA ASP A 68 1.16 20.91 -2.90
C ASP A 68 0.38 19.70 -3.45
N VAL A 69 -0.29 19.87 -4.59
CA VAL A 69 -1.07 18.79 -5.21
C VAL A 69 -0.17 17.71 -5.79
N LYS A 70 0.91 18.07 -6.47
CA LYS A 70 1.83 17.09 -7.10
C LYS A 70 2.58 16.30 -6.03
N GLN A 71 3.04 16.99 -4.98
CA GLN A 71 3.69 16.38 -3.83
C GLN A 71 2.74 15.41 -3.10
N THR A 72 1.48 15.79 -2.91
CA THR A 72 0.47 14.92 -2.28
C THR A 72 0.18 13.68 -3.14
N LEU A 73 0.01 13.83 -4.45
CA LEU A 73 -0.27 12.70 -5.34
C LEU A 73 0.92 11.75 -5.46
N LEU A 74 2.14 12.27 -5.61
CA LEU A 74 3.36 11.46 -5.66
C LEU A 74 3.63 10.76 -4.32
N GLY A 75 3.36 11.42 -3.20
CA GLY A 75 3.42 10.81 -1.87
C GLY A 75 2.38 9.70 -1.70
N LEU A 76 1.12 9.96 -2.08
CA LEU A 76 0.03 8.99 -1.99
C LEU A 76 0.32 7.75 -2.83
N PHE A 77 0.53 7.89 -4.14
CA PHE A 77 0.75 6.75 -5.02
C PHE A 77 2.12 6.10 -4.79
N GLY A 78 3.17 6.89 -4.55
CA GLY A 78 4.50 6.36 -4.26
C GLY A 78 4.52 5.54 -2.97
N GLY A 79 3.88 6.02 -1.90
CA GLY A 79 3.75 5.28 -0.65
C GLY A 79 2.95 3.99 -0.82
N MET A 80 1.87 4.01 -1.61
CA MET A 80 1.09 2.81 -1.89
C MET A 80 1.87 1.78 -2.70
N PHE A 81 2.60 2.18 -3.74
CA PHE A 81 3.45 1.26 -4.51
C PHE A 81 4.61 0.72 -3.67
N TYR A 82 5.17 1.54 -2.78
CA TYR A 82 6.19 1.10 -1.85
C TYR A 82 5.65 0.04 -0.88
N TRP A 83 4.52 0.32 -0.22
CA TRP A 83 3.91 -0.64 0.69
C TRP A 83 3.54 -1.94 -0.02
N MET A 84 2.79 -1.83 -1.11
CA MET A 84 2.36 -2.99 -1.90
C MET A 84 3.57 -3.79 -2.41
N GLY A 85 4.54 -3.15 -3.07
CA GLY A 85 5.67 -3.86 -3.66
C GLY A 85 6.69 -4.36 -2.64
N ALA A 86 7.17 -3.50 -1.75
CA ALA A 86 8.26 -3.85 -0.83
C ALA A 86 7.76 -4.63 0.39
N ILE A 87 6.59 -4.31 0.94
CA ILE A 87 6.11 -4.89 2.20
C ILE A 87 5.22 -6.11 1.94
N ASP A 88 4.14 -5.98 1.16
CA ASP A 88 3.18 -7.08 0.99
C ASP A 88 3.83 -8.28 0.25
N PHE A 89 4.58 -8.04 -0.83
CA PHE A 89 5.24 -9.14 -1.56
C PHE A 89 6.42 -9.76 -0.79
N LEU A 90 7.07 -9.01 0.12
CA LEU A 90 8.06 -9.56 1.04
C LEU A 90 7.39 -10.52 2.03
N PHE A 91 6.26 -10.13 2.61
CA PHE A 91 5.49 -11.02 3.48
C PHE A 91 4.97 -12.24 2.73
N MET A 92 4.52 -12.07 1.49
CA MET A 92 4.12 -13.20 0.65
C MET A 92 5.27 -14.15 0.34
N TYR A 93 6.46 -13.62 0.05
CA TYR A 93 7.64 -14.44 -0.16
C TYR A 93 7.99 -15.27 1.09
N TYR A 94 8.05 -14.64 2.27
CA TYR A 94 8.35 -15.35 3.52
C TYR A 94 7.25 -16.33 3.90
N ALA A 95 5.98 -15.99 3.66
CA ALA A 95 4.87 -16.89 3.87
C ALA A 95 4.99 -18.16 3.04
N ASN A 96 5.26 -18.02 1.74
CA ASN A 96 5.46 -19.15 0.84
C ASN A 96 6.73 -19.94 1.19
N ARG A 97 7.78 -19.26 1.65
CA ARG A 97 9.06 -19.88 2.02
C ARG A 97 8.95 -20.75 3.27
N PHE A 98 8.25 -20.27 4.29
CA PHE A 98 8.08 -20.98 5.56
C PHE A 98 6.82 -21.86 5.59
N GLY A 99 6.06 -21.91 4.49
CA GLY A 99 4.86 -22.75 4.39
C GLY A 99 3.77 -22.33 5.38
N THR A 100 3.68 -21.04 5.74
CA THR A 100 2.59 -20.56 6.61
C THR A 100 1.26 -20.89 5.96
N GLN A 101 0.44 -21.64 6.68
CA GLN A 101 -0.87 -22.06 6.17
C GLN A 101 -1.81 -20.87 6.12
N ALA A 102 -2.64 -20.83 5.09
CA ALA A 102 -3.71 -19.85 5.02
C ALA A 102 -4.70 -20.13 6.16
N GLN A 103 -5.31 -19.09 6.71
CA GLN A 103 -6.36 -19.29 7.70
C GLN A 103 -7.59 -19.82 6.97
N LEU A 104 -7.95 -21.07 7.27
CA LEU A 104 -9.13 -21.72 6.76
C LEU A 104 -10.30 -21.50 7.72
N ASP A 105 -11.49 -21.31 7.18
CA ASP A 105 -12.72 -21.32 7.97
C ASP A 105 -12.92 -22.72 8.55
N PRO A 106 -13.07 -22.88 9.88
CA PRO A 106 -13.27 -24.18 10.52
C PRO A 106 -14.50 -24.96 10.02
N VAL A 107 -15.50 -24.28 9.45
CA VAL A 107 -16.77 -24.88 9.05
C VAL A 107 -16.87 -25.07 7.53
N THR A 108 -16.34 -24.13 6.75
CA THR A 108 -16.49 -24.13 5.28
C THR A 108 -15.22 -24.53 4.54
N GLY A 109 -14.06 -24.51 5.20
CA GLY A 109 -12.77 -24.80 4.57
C GLY A 109 -12.33 -23.77 3.54
N GLU A 110 -13.03 -22.63 3.41
CA GLU A 110 -12.62 -21.54 2.53
C GLU A 110 -11.43 -20.77 3.13
N ILE A 111 -10.61 -20.18 2.24
CA ILE A 111 -9.48 -19.35 2.64
C ILE A 111 -10.01 -18.00 3.16
N VAL A 112 -10.10 -17.86 4.48
CA VAL A 112 -10.55 -16.64 5.16
C VAL A 112 -9.48 -15.56 5.11
N SER A 113 -8.20 -15.93 5.25
CA SER A 113 -7.09 -14.98 5.19
C SER A 113 -5.87 -15.59 4.56
N ARG A 114 -5.25 -14.84 3.63
CA ARG A 114 -4.02 -15.28 2.98
C ARG A 114 -2.86 -15.25 3.99
N PRO A 115 -1.87 -16.16 3.86
CA PRO A 115 -0.80 -16.31 4.85
C PRO A 115 0.00 -15.02 5.10
N GLU A 116 0.15 -14.22 4.05
CA GLU A 116 0.81 -12.90 3.97
C GLU A 116 0.24 -11.93 5.03
N TYR A 117 -1.09 -11.94 5.19
CA TYR A 117 -1.79 -11.08 6.14
C TYR A 117 -1.77 -11.60 7.57
N LEU A 118 -1.38 -12.86 7.80
CA LEU A 118 -1.19 -13.42 9.14
C LEU A 118 0.18 -13.04 9.72
N ILE A 119 1.16 -12.77 8.85
CA ILE A 119 2.51 -12.32 9.24
C ILE A 119 2.50 -10.84 9.64
N LEU A 120 1.63 -10.03 9.04
CA LEU A 120 1.50 -8.60 9.34
C LEU A 120 1.27 -8.30 10.85
N PRO A 121 0.23 -8.85 11.52
CA PRO A 121 0.00 -8.62 12.95
C PRO A 121 1.12 -9.17 13.85
N SER A 122 1.76 -10.27 13.45
CA SER A 122 2.83 -10.88 14.25
C SER A 122 4.12 -10.06 14.23
N THR A 123 4.42 -9.34 13.13
CA THR A 123 5.53 -8.37 13.12
C THR A 123 5.28 -7.16 14.04
N PHE A 124 4.04 -6.64 14.09
CA PHE A 124 3.69 -5.57 15.02
C PHE A 124 3.76 -6.05 16.47
N GLY A 125 3.27 -7.26 16.75
CA GLY A 125 3.39 -7.89 18.07
C GLY A 125 4.84 -8.05 18.50
N PHE A 126 5.72 -8.51 17.61
CA PHE A 126 7.15 -8.64 17.88
C PHE A 126 7.81 -7.27 18.16
N TRP A 127 7.52 -6.26 17.34
CA TRP A 127 8.00 -4.90 17.56
C TRP A 127 7.53 -4.32 18.91
N ALA A 128 6.25 -4.48 19.24
CA ALA A 128 5.71 -4.02 20.51
C ALA A 128 6.39 -4.70 21.70
N MET A 129 6.66 -6.01 21.62
CA MET A 129 7.43 -6.73 22.65
C MET A 129 8.84 -6.16 22.80
N THR A 130 9.55 -5.82 21.72
CA THR A 130 10.90 -5.21 21.81
C THR A 130 10.92 -3.77 22.35
N MET A 131 9.82 -3.02 22.21
CA MET A 131 9.73 -1.64 22.69
C MET A 131 9.28 -1.54 24.15
N MET A 132 8.63 -2.59 24.69
CA MET A 132 8.16 -2.67 26.08
C MET A 132 9.14 -3.40 27.02
N LEU A 133 10.21 -3.99 26.48
CA LEU A 133 11.31 -4.62 27.19
C LEU A 133 12.53 -3.68 27.24
#